data_AF-A0A7J7IWH8-F1
#
_entry.id   AF-A0A7J7IWH8-F1
#
_cell.length_a   1.000
_cell.length_b   1.000
_cell.length_c   1.000
_cell.angle_alpha   90.00
_cell.angle_beta   90.00
_cell.angle_gamma   90.00
#
_symmetry.space_group_name_H-M   'P 1'
#
loop_
_entity.id
_entity.type
_entity.pdbx_description
1 polymer ?
#
loop_
_entity_poly.entity_id
_entity_poly.type
_entity_poly.pdbx_seq_one_letter_code
_entity_poly.pdbx_strand_id
1 'polypeptide(L)'
;MMQPQIILLKEGTDSSQGKPQLISNINACQHIVDAVRTTLGPRGMDKLICIGNKATISNDGATIMKLLDIVHPGSQDSSRYSQISRCRGW
;
A
#
# COMPACT_ATOMS: atom_id res chain seq x y z
N MET A 1 -38.55 -33.59 -1.94
CA MET A 1 -37.25 -33.57 -1.25
C MET A 1 -36.37 -32.57 -1.99
N MET A 2 -36.14 -31.38 -1.43
CA MET A 2 -35.30 -30.34 -2.05
C MET A 2 -33.84 -30.62 -1.71
N GLN A 3 -33.02 -30.91 -2.71
CA GLN A 3 -31.57 -30.99 -2.53
C GLN A 3 -31.00 -29.57 -2.32
N PRO A 4 -30.14 -29.35 -1.31
CA PRO A 4 -29.47 -28.07 -1.16
C PRO A 4 -28.45 -27.89 -2.28
N GLN A 5 -28.44 -26.69 -2.85
CA GLN A 5 -27.52 -26.31 -3.93
C GLN A 5 -26.16 -26.02 -3.28
N ILE A 6 -25.20 -26.92 -3.46
CA ILE A 6 -23.82 -26.72 -2.98
C ILE A 6 -23.16 -25.71 -3.94
N ILE A 7 -23.08 -24.45 -3.51
CA ILE A 7 -22.32 -23.42 -4.21
C ILE A 7 -20.84 -23.68 -3.94
N LEU A 8 -20.16 -24.33 -4.90
CA LEU A 8 -18.71 -24.49 -4.90
C LEU A 8 -18.08 -23.13 -5.23
N LEU A 9 -17.81 -22.31 -4.22
CA LEU A 9 -16.98 -21.12 -4.39
C LEU A 9 -15.55 -21.59 -4.73
N LYS A 10 -14.99 -21.04 -5.79
CA LYS A 10 -13.64 -21.37 -6.27
C LYS A 10 -12.63 -21.13 -5.15
N GLU A 11 -11.80 -22.13 -4.83
CA GLU A 11 -10.70 -21.98 -3.86
C GLU A 11 -9.83 -20.79 -4.26
N GLY A 12 -9.91 -19.70 -3.49
CA GLY A 12 -9.22 -18.44 -3.74
C GLY A 12 -10.10 -17.18 -3.82
N THR A 13 -11.43 -17.25 -3.68
CA THR A 13 -12.23 -16.03 -3.51
C THR A 13 -12.10 -15.47 -2.11
N ASP A 14 -11.43 -14.32 -1.97
CA ASP A 14 -11.42 -13.51 -0.75
C ASP A 14 -12.86 -13.14 -0.36
N SER A 15 -13.33 -13.74 0.74
CA SER A 15 -14.67 -13.53 1.27
C SER A 15 -14.76 -12.33 2.22
N SER A 16 -13.81 -11.39 2.15
CA SER A 16 -13.74 -10.22 3.04
C SER A 16 -14.77 -9.16 2.62
N GLN A 17 -15.97 -9.27 3.20
CA GLN A 17 -17.08 -8.35 2.97
C GLN A 17 -17.46 -7.62 4.26
N GLY A 18 -17.97 -6.40 4.12
CA GLY A 18 -18.52 -5.61 5.23
C GLY A 18 -17.51 -4.71 5.97
N LYS A 19 -17.84 -4.36 7.22
CA LYS A 19 -17.07 -3.42 8.07
C LYS A 19 -15.56 -3.70 8.16
N PRO A 20 -15.07 -4.95 8.29
CA PRO A 20 -13.62 -5.18 8.39
C PRO A 20 -12.87 -4.79 7.10
N GLN A 21 -13.48 -4.98 5.93
CA GLN A 21 -12.88 -4.57 4.65
C GLN A 21 -12.77 -3.05 4.55
N LEU A 22 -13.78 -2.31 5.02
CA LEU A 22 -13.74 -0.85 5.06
C LEU A 22 -12.60 -0.33 5.95
N ILE A 23 -12.45 -0.92 7.14
CA ILE A 23 -11.37 -0.58 8.06
C ILE A 23 -10.01 -0.88 7.43
N SER A 24 -9.88 -2.02 6.74
CA SER A 24 -8.64 -2.37 6.06
C SER A 24 -8.28 -1.39 4.94
N ASN A 25 -9.26 -0.99 4.12
CA ASN A 25 -9.07 0.02 3.09
C ASN A 25 -8.65 1.37 3.68
N ILE A 26 -9.25 1.79 4.79
CA ILE A 26 -8.87 3.03 5.49
C ILE A 26 -7.43 2.95 6.00
N ASN A 27 -7.04 1.82 6.59
CA ASN A 27 -5.68 1.61 7.08
C ASN A 27 -4.66 1.64 5.93
N ALA A 28 -4.98 1.04 4.78
CA ALA A 28 -4.13 1.11 3.58
C ALA A 28 -3.91 2.56 3.12
N CYS A 29 -4.98 3.35 3.02
CA CYS A 29 -4.89 4.76 2.69
C CYS A 29 -4.07 5.54 3.70
N GLN A 30 -4.22 5.26 5.00
CA GLN A 30 -3.46 5.93 6.05
C GLN A 30 -1.95 5.70 5.89
N HIS A 31 -1.52 4.50 5.51
CA HIS A 31 -0.11 4.20 5.25
C HIS A 31 0.45 4.94 4.03
N ILE A 32 -0.34 5.10 2.96
CA ILE A 32 0.04 5.89 1.79
C ILE A 32 0.20 7.36 2.18
N VAL A 33 -0.77 7.91 2.93
CA VAL A 33 -0.73 9.28 3.43
C VAL A 33 0.51 9.50 4.30
N ASP A 34 0.88 8.54 5.14
CA ASP A 34 2.08 8.65 5.99
C ASP A 34 3.38 8.71 5.20
N ALA A 35 3.46 8.01 4.07
CA ALA A 35 4.61 8.07 3.17
C ALA A 35 4.71 9.44 2.47
N VAL A 36 3.59 9.95 1.94
CA VAL A 36 3.57 11.18 1.11
C VAL A 36 3.54 12.46 1.96
N ARG A 37 2.87 12.49 3.11
CA ARG A 37 2.71 13.73 3.90
C ARG A 37 4.02 14.39 4.30
N THR A 38 5.07 13.58 4.43
CA THR A 38 6.40 14.06 4.84
C THR A 38 7.23 14.61 3.70
N THR A 39 6.72 14.60 2.46
CA THR A 39 7.33 15.25 1.30
C THR A 39 6.66 16.58 0.96
N LEU A 40 5.50 16.88 1.55
CA LEU A 40 4.75 18.08 1.23
C LEU A 40 5.32 19.33 1.93
N GLY A 41 5.45 20.42 1.15
CA GLY A 41 5.84 21.74 1.63
C GLY A 41 7.34 22.05 1.47
N PRO A 42 7.77 23.29 1.78
CA PRO A 42 9.14 23.77 1.55
C PRO A 42 10.20 23.09 2.43
N ARG A 43 9.76 22.35 3.46
CA ARG A 43 10.61 21.49 4.31
C ARG A 43 10.29 20.00 4.12
N GLY A 44 9.68 19.65 3.00
CA GLY A 44 9.41 18.26 2.63
C GLY A 44 10.72 17.49 2.51
N MET A 45 10.76 16.29 3.08
CA MET A 45 11.92 15.40 3.01
C MET A 45 11.83 14.53 1.77
N ASP A 46 12.96 14.37 1.09
CA ASP A 46 13.07 13.42 0.01
C ASP A 46 12.92 11.98 0.50
N LYS A 47 12.41 11.15 -0.39
CA LYS A 47 12.25 9.72 -0.17
C LYS A 47 13.22 8.99 -1.07
N LEU A 48 14.07 8.18 -0.46
CA LEU A 48 14.81 7.16 -1.18
C LEU A 48 13.92 5.94 -1.29
N ILE A 49 13.62 5.56 -2.52
CA ILE A 49 12.86 4.36 -2.88
C ILE A 49 13.81 3.41 -3.59
N CYS A 50 14.03 2.24 -3.00
CA CYS A 50 14.84 1.18 -3.60
C CYS A 50 13.93 0.08 -4.16
N ILE A 51 13.97 -0.18 -5.46
CA ILE A 51 13.27 -1.29 -6.11
C ILE A 51 14.32 -2.24 -6.67
N GLY A 52 14.55 -3.35 -5.99
CA GLY A 52 15.65 -4.26 -6.30
C GLY A 52 16.99 -3.52 -6.29
N ASN A 53 17.66 -3.46 -7.44
CA ASN A 53 18.95 -2.79 -7.61
C ASN A 53 18.82 -1.31 -8.05
N LYS A 54 17.61 -0.78 -8.23
CA LYS A 54 17.38 0.60 -8.65
C LYS A 54 16.98 1.46 -7.46
N ALA A 55 17.80 2.45 -7.13
CA ALA A 55 17.50 3.49 -6.15
C ALA A 55 16.99 4.74 -6.86
N THR A 56 15.90 5.34 -6.37
CA THR A 56 15.36 6.60 -6.86
C THR A 56 15.11 7.52 -5.66
N ILE A 57 15.64 8.73 -5.70
CA ILE A 57 15.37 9.77 -4.69
C ILE A 57 14.35 10.74 -5.30
N SER A 58 13.20 10.92 -4.63
CA SER A 58 12.18 11.86 -5.09
C SER A 58 11.43 12.49 -3.94
N ASN A 59 11.05 13.75 -4.13
CA ASN A 59 10.12 14.49 -3.28
C ASN A 59 8.68 14.46 -3.84
N ASP A 60 8.54 14.24 -5.14
CA ASP A 60 7.25 14.28 -5.82
C ASP A 60 6.38 13.09 -5.40
N GLY A 61 5.25 13.40 -4.75
CA GLY A 61 4.27 12.42 -4.29
C GLY A 61 3.73 11.55 -5.43
N ALA A 62 3.55 12.10 -6.63
CA ALA A 62 3.04 11.31 -7.76
C ALA A 62 4.06 10.25 -8.21
N THR A 63 5.34 10.61 -8.28
CA THR A 63 6.42 9.67 -8.58
C THR A 63 6.59 8.63 -7.47
N ILE A 64 6.48 9.04 -6.20
CA ILE A 64 6.53 8.11 -5.06
C ILE A 64 5.40 7.09 -5.14
N MET A 65 4.17 7.53 -5.45
CA MET A 65 3.01 6.64 -5.60
C MET A 65 3.13 5.69 -6.80
N LYS A 66 3.77 6.12 -7.90
CA LYS A 66 4.01 5.25 -9.07
C LYS A 66 5.04 4.16 -8.81
N LEU A 67 6.03 4.45 -7.97
CA LEU A 67 7.13 3.53 -7.64
C LEU A 67 6.75 2.58 -6.49
N LEU A 68 5.82 2.99 -5.63
CA LEU A 68 5.19 2.14 -4.64
C LEU A 68 4.30 1.10 -5.32
N ASP A 69 4.76 -0.14 -5.34
CA ASP A 69 3.95 -1.29 -5.75
C ASP A 69 2.97 -1.64 -4.60
N ILE A 70 1.82 -0.97 -4.61
CA ILE A 70 0.77 -1.11 -3.59
C ILE A 70 -0.16 -2.25 -4.02
N VAL A 71 0.05 -3.45 -3.49
CA VAL A 71 -0.85 -4.59 -3.71
C VAL A 71 -1.71 -4.78 -2.48
N HIS A 72 -3.04 -4.63 -2.60
CA HIS A 72 -3.96 -4.80 -1.49
C HIS A 72 -5.35 -5.29 -1.94
N PRO A 73 -5.75 -6.52 -1.55
CA PRO A 73 -7.16 -6.93 -1.47
C PRO A 73 -7.69 -6.92 -0.02
N GLY A 74 -6.88 -6.50 0.97
CA GLY A 74 -7.29 -6.41 2.38
C GLY A 74 -6.18 -6.28 3.44
N SER A 75 -4.93 -5.98 3.05
CA SER A 75 -3.73 -5.62 3.86
C SER A 75 -2.57 -6.56 3.70
N GLN A 76 -2.23 -6.81 2.43
CA GLN A 76 -0.98 -7.47 2.11
C GLN A 76 0.15 -6.44 2.08
N ASP A 77 0.96 -6.53 3.13
CA ASP A 77 2.39 -6.26 3.15
C ASP A 77 2.88 -4.80 3.24
N SER A 78 2.99 -4.39 4.50
CA SER A 78 3.97 -3.44 5.03
C SER A 78 5.44 -3.72 4.67
N SER A 79 5.77 -4.82 3.98
CA SER A 79 7.17 -5.24 3.75
C SER A 79 7.90 -4.36 2.73
N ARG A 80 7.21 -3.74 1.77
CA ARG A 80 7.83 -2.85 0.76
C ARG A 80 7.96 -1.40 1.19
N TYR A 81 7.21 -0.94 2.20
CA TYR A 81 7.43 0.39 2.80
C TYR A 81 8.80 0.51 3.48
N SER A 82 9.43 -0.62 3.87
CA SER A 82 10.80 -0.64 4.41
C SER A 82 11.84 -0.07 3.45
N GLN A 83 11.55 -0.06 2.15
CA GLN A 83 12.43 0.49 1.12
C GLN A 83 12.26 2.00 0.92
N ILE A 84 11.32 2.64 1.64
CA ILE A 84 11.16 4.09 1.70
C ILE A 84 11.86 4.61 2.95
N SER A 85 13.15 4.91 2.79
CA SER A 85 13.92 5.56 3.85
C SER A 85 13.81 7.08 3.71
N ARG A 86 13.58 7.77 4.83
CA ARG A 86 13.74 9.23 4.90
C ARG A 86 15.22 9.53 4.71
N CYS A 87 15.58 10.11 3.57
CA CYS A 87 16.91 10.69 3.44
C CYS A 87 16.95 11.98 4.25
N ARG A 88 17.43 11.91 5.50
CA ARG A 88 17.97 13.09 6.18
C ARG A 88 19.47 13.12 5.89
N GLY A 89 19.97 14.17 5.24
CA GLY A 89 21.42 14.35 5.11
C GLY A 89 21.95 14.80 3.75
N TRP A 90 21.17 15.57 2.99
CA TRP A 90 21.70 16.61 2.10
C TRP A 90 21.02 17.93 2.47
#